data_AF-A0A918KXK2-F1
#
_entry.id   AF-A0A918KXK2-F1
#
_cell.length_a   1.000
_cell.length_b   1.000
_cell.length_c   1.000
_cell.angle_alpha   90.00
_cell.angle_beta   90.00
_cell.angle_gamma   90.00
#
_symmetry.space_group_name_H-M   'P 1'
#
loop_
_entity.id
_entity.type
_entity.pdbx_description
1 polymer ?
#
loop_
_entity_poly.entity_id
_entity_poly.type
_entity_poly.pdbx_seq_one_letter_code
_entity_poly.pdbx_strand_id
1 'polypeptide(L)' 'MLGVNDVTSEVFTVEGATQLVAFAKSEGLGWLSMWSATGDKQCPGGAKNYADATCSSIVQDPQVFTKAFAAYR' A
#
# COMPACT_ATOMS: atom_id res chain seq x y z
N MET A 1 -2.92 -2.03 5.54
CA MET A 1 -2.98 -0.56 5.35
C MET A 1 -1.81 -0.18 4.48
N LEU A 2 -2.00 0.74 3.53
CA LEU A 2 -0.93 1.16 2.62
C LEU A 2 -0.20 2.39 3.18
N GLY A 3 1.09 2.53 2.87
CA GLY A 3 1.86 3.70 3.28
C GLY A 3 2.11 3.77 4.79
N VAL A 4 2.11 4.97 5.36
CA VAL A 4 2.29 5.18 6.81
C VAL A 4 1.04 4.74 7.56
N ASN A 5 1.21 3.85 8.54
CA ASN A 5 0.11 3.35 9.37
C ASN A 5 -0.14 4.25 10.61
N ASP A 6 -1.19 3.94 11.36
CA ASP A 6 -1.54 4.64 12.61
C ASP A 6 -0.40 4.61 13.64
N VAL A 7 0.35 3.50 13.69
CA VAL A 7 1.65 3.43 14.36
C VAL A 7 2.70 3.98 13.39
N THR A 8 3.16 5.21 13.62
CA THR A 8 3.94 5.99 12.63
C THR A 8 5.28 5.38 12.23
N SER A 9 5.83 4.48 13.04
CA SER A 9 7.04 3.70 12.70
C SER A 9 6.78 2.56 11.71
N GLU A 10 5.52 2.17 11.52
CA GLU A 10 5.12 1.10 10.61
C GLU A 10 4.73 1.70 9.26
N VAL A 11 5.52 1.39 8.24
CA VAL A 11 5.30 1.87 6.88
C VAL A 11 5.22 0.69 5.92
N PHE A 12 4.07 0.50 5.28
CA PHE A 12 3.88 -0.52 4.26
C PHE A 12 4.21 0.07 2.87
N THR A 13 5.32 -0.37 2.29
CA THR A 13 5.82 0.15 1.00
C THR A 13 5.27 -0.61 -0.20
N VAL A 14 5.45 -0.06 -1.41
CA VAL A 14 5.09 -0.72 -2.68
C VAL A 14 5.87 -2.01 -2.89
N GLU A 15 7.13 -2.05 -2.43
CA GLU A 15 7.93 -3.27 -2.45
C GLU A 15 7.31 -4.33 -1.53
N GLY A 16 6.92 -3.95 -0.31
CA GLY A 16 6.21 -4.82 0.62
C GLY A 16 4.91 -5.38 0.03
N ALA A 17 4.16 -4.58 -0.74
CA ALA A 17 2.99 -5.04 -1.48
C ALA A 17 3.33 -6.13 -2.51
N THR A 18 4.44 -5.95 -3.24
CA THR A 18 4.91 -6.94 -4.23
C THR A 18 5.33 -8.25 -3.56
N GLN A 19 6.05 -8.16 -2.43
CA GLN A 19 6.46 -9.32 -1.64
C GLN A 19 5.24 -10.07 -1.06
N LEU A 20 4.25 -9.35 -0.53
CA LEU A 20 3.02 -9.94 -0.02
C LEU A 20 2.25 -10.67 -1.12
N VAL A 21 2.15 -10.11 -2.32
CA VAL A 21 1.50 -10.77 -3.46
C VAL A 21 2.24 -12.03 -3.87
N ALA A 22 3.58 -12.02 -3.87
CA ALA A 22 4.38 -13.21 -4.17
C ALA A 22 4.16 -14.33 -3.13
N PHE A 23 4.16 -13.97 -1.84
CA PHE A 23 3.85 -14.89 -0.76
C PHE A 23 2.43 -15.44 -0.85
N ALA A 24 1.43 -14.59 -1.10
CA ALA A 24 0.05 -15.03 -1.23
C ALA A 24 -0.12 -16.08 -2.35
N LYS A 25 0.64 -15.93 -3.45
CA LYS A 25 0.67 -16.91 -4.54
C LYS A 25 1.34 -18.21 -4.14
N SER A 26 2.41 -18.18 -3.35
CA SER A 26 3.10 -19.41 -2.92
C SER A 26 2.24 -20.23 -1.97
N GLU A 27 1.49 -19.56 -1.09
CA GLU A 27 0.64 -20.22 -0.10
C GLU A 27 -0.78 -20.55 -0.59
N GLY A 28 -1.18 -20.02 -1.75
CA GLY A 28 -2.54 -20.22 -2.29
C GLY A 28 -3.63 -19.55 -1.45
N LEU A 29 -3.42 -18.30 -1.04
CA LEU A 29 -4.42 -17.56 -0.25
C LEU A 29 -5.71 -17.28 -1.05
N GLY A 30 -6.84 -17.08 -0.38
CA GLY A 30 -8.11 -16.84 -1.07
C GLY A 30 -8.20 -15.48 -1.76
N TRP A 31 -7.73 -14.42 -1.11
CA TRP A 31 -7.76 -13.05 -1.62
C TRP A 31 -6.74 -12.15 -0.91
N LEU A 32 -6.55 -10.95 -1.45
CA LEU A 32 -5.86 -9.86 -0.79
C LEU A 32 -6.71 -8.58 -0.86
N SER A 33 -6.64 -7.75 0.17
CA SER A 33 -7.27 -6.44 0.20
C SER A 33 -6.36 -5.42 0.87
N MET A 34 -6.62 -4.14 0.61
CA MET A 34 -5.88 -3.04 1.22
C MET A 34 -6.83 -1.99 1.76
N TRP A 35 -6.34 -1.25 2.76
CA TRP A 35 -6.96 -0.03 3.24
C TRP A 35 -6.06 1.16 2.86
N SER A 36 -6.51 2.11 2.04
CA SER A 36 -7.76 2.10 1.26
C SER A 36 -7.53 2.63 -0.16
N ALA A 37 -8.45 2.31 -1.08
CA ALA A 37 -8.33 2.71 -2.49
C ALA A 37 -8.22 4.24 -2.67
N THR A 38 -8.89 5.03 -1.83
CA THR A 38 -8.83 6.51 -1.89
C THR A 38 -7.46 7.06 -1.49
N GLY A 39 -6.70 6.31 -0.69
CA GLY A 39 -5.37 6.67 -0.22
C GLY A 39 -4.23 6.25 -1.15
N ASP A 40 -4.50 5.53 -2.24
CA ASP A 40 -3.46 5.01 -3.15
C ASP A 40 -2.92 6.08 -4.12
N LYS A 41 -2.37 7.14 -3.53
CA LYS A 41 -1.69 8.26 -4.19
C LYS A 41 -0.79 8.97 -3.19
N GLN A 42 0.24 9.65 -3.71
CA GLN A 42 1.07 10.55 -2.91
C GLN A 42 0.25 11.71 -2.34
N CYS A 43 0.61 12.16 -1.13
CA CYS A 43 0.00 13.35 -0.54
C CYS A 43 0.45 14.64 -1.24
N PRO A 44 -0.40 15.69 -1.25
CA PRO A 44 0.03 17.03 -1.60
C PRO A 44 1.22 17.45 -0.73
N GLY A 45 2.28 17.95 -1.35
CA GLY A 45 3.52 18.33 -0.64
C GLY A 45 4.50 17.19 -0.37
N GLY A 46 4.20 15.95 -0.76
CA GLY A 46 5.11 14.80 -0.65
C GLY A 46 4.84 13.91 0.56
N ALA A 47 5.87 13.23 1.06
CA ALA A 47 5.75 12.31 2.19
C ALA A 47 5.39 13.03 3.49
N LYS A 48 4.68 12.33 4.37
CA LYS A 48 4.30 12.78 5.72
C LYS A 48 4.72 11.71 6.73
N ASN A 49 4.89 12.07 8.00
CA ASN A 49 5.25 11.15 9.08
C ASN A 49 4.04 10.69 9.92
N TYR A 50 2.84 10.74 9.34
CA TYR A 50 1.59 10.30 9.96
C TYR A 50 0.62 9.76 8.90
N ALA A 51 -0.31 8.90 9.30
CA ALA A 51 -1.34 8.36 8.43
C ALA A 51 -2.35 9.43 7.99
N ASP A 52 -2.76 9.41 6.72
CA ASP A 52 -3.76 10.32 6.15
C ASP A 52 -4.88 9.49 5.50
N ALA A 53 -6.15 9.91 5.65
CA ALA A 53 -7.28 9.18 5.09
C ALA A 53 -7.36 9.25 3.56
N THR A 54 -6.66 10.21 2.95
CA THR A 54 -6.80 10.56 1.53
C THR A 54 -5.53 10.34 0.71
N CYS A 55 -4.42 9.94 1.32
CA CYS A 55 -3.16 9.66 0.64
C CYS A 55 -2.27 8.75 1.51
N SER A 56 -1.24 8.16 0.91
CA SER A 56 -0.42 7.12 1.56
C SER A 56 0.68 7.64 2.49
N SER A 57 0.90 8.96 2.52
CA SER A 57 2.01 9.60 3.23
C SER A 57 3.41 9.13 2.81
N ILE A 58 3.55 8.41 1.70
CA ILE A 58 4.83 8.06 1.07
C ILE A 58 4.91 8.64 -0.35
N VAL A 59 6.13 8.73 -0.89
CA VAL A 59 6.35 9.05 -2.31
C VAL A 59 5.99 7.84 -3.15
N GLN A 60 5.11 8.02 -4.12
CA GLN A 60 4.63 6.95 -4.99
C GLN A 60 3.96 7.50 -6.25
N ASP A 61 3.85 6.65 -7.26
CA ASP A 61 2.94 6.90 -8.39
C ASP A 61 1.47 6.65 -8.00
N PRO A 62 0.51 7.29 -8.69
CA PRO A 62 -0.91 7.00 -8.50
C PRO A 62 -1.26 5.53 -8.76
N GLN A 63 -2.06 4.96 -7.87
CA GLN A 63 -2.63 3.61 -7.96
C GLN A 63 -1.60 2.47 -7.96
N VAL A 64 -0.38 2.70 -7.46
CA VAL A 64 0.69 1.71 -7.56
C VAL A 64 0.46 0.51 -6.64
N PHE A 65 -0.16 0.70 -5.46
CA PHE A 65 -0.55 -0.42 -4.61
C PHE A 65 -1.65 -1.25 -5.28
N THR A 66 -2.63 -0.60 -5.88
CA THR A 66 -3.72 -1.24 -6.62
C THR A 66 -3.18 -2.11 -7.75
N LYS A 67 -2.21 -1.59 -8.51
CA LYS A 67 -1.51 -2.36 -9.56
C LYS A 67 -0.76 -3.56 -8.99
N ALA A 68 -0.07 -3.38 -7.86
CA ALA A 68 0.64 -4.48 -7.19
C ALA A 68 -0.34 -5.59 -6.76
N PHE A 69 -1.40 -5.24 -6.04
CA PHE A 69 -2.40 -6.21 -5.57
C PHE A 69 -3.17 -6.86 -6.72
N ALA A 70 -3.45 -6.14 -7.81
CA ALA A 70 -4.09 -6.69 -9.02
C ALA A 70 -3.23 -7.71 -9.76
N ALA A 71 -1.93 -7.83 -9.44
CA ALA A 71 -1.08 -8.91 -9.92
C ALA A 71 -1.38 -10.25 -9.23
N TYR A 72 -2.15 -10.24 -8.13
CA TYR A 72 -2.69 -11.45 -7.52
C TYR A 72 -3.83 -12.00 -8.38
N ARG A 73 -3.57 -13.10 -9.09
CA ARG A 73 -4.48 -13.83 -9.99
C ARG A 73 -4.23 -15.31 -9.83
#